data_AF-A0A6L7V0B7-F1
#
_entry.id   AF-A0A6L7V0B7-F1
#
_cell.length_a   1.000
_cell.length_b   1.000
_cell.length_c   1.000
_cell.angle_alpha   90.00
_cell.angle_beta   90.00
_cell.angle_gamma   90.00
#
_symmetry.space_group_name_H-M   'P 1'
#
loop_
_entity.id
_entity.type
_entity.pdbx_description
1 polymer ?
#
loop_
_entity_poly.entity_id
_entity_poly.type
_entity_poly.pdbx_seq_one_letter_code
_entity_poly.pdbx_strand_id
1 'polypeptide(L)'
;MELLFTGGRVLTMDGLDRFASAVAVRDGKIIAVGDSGEVRQSVSPDATRIDLRGRALIPGFCDPHNHFSMTTFEPVSVDCRIPPLAGKPAVLDAIAAAAEAAPAGQWVWGLGYSARHANGGWLTRDELDDVAPDNPVCVMDYSYHASYANSAAMAIAGIHFETPDPRGGQILRDESGEATGMLYERASDLVHHASMRSHIDTLGPEIVADLVEQNALRHLSHGVTSVGDAVVMPESAEMYRLADERGKLPIVIHQMRGGNGFLPRPRPPPVAPSSRTMSPTACAAGSSSCSWTRSIPPTRCVSAMPTARSRTSASLTATRTRSINSCSTPLHTACRPRSIASATAPSSRRSTPMSGSSARFRAATPATGSSTSSSPTPARWSAPPRWA
;
A
#
# COMPACT_ATOMS: atom_id res chain seq x y z
N MET A 1 -3.89 -33.69 4.90
CA MET A 1 -3.79 -33.92 3.44
C MET A 1 -2.34 -34.12 3.04
N GLU A 2 -2.05 -35.11 2.21
CA GLU A 2 -0.73 -35.33 1.62
C GLU A 2 -0.76 -35.14 0.10
N LEU A 3 0.26 -34.46 -0.45
CA LEU A 3 0.49 -34.28 -1.88
C LEU A 3 1.88 -34.78 -2.27
N LEU A 4 2.01 -35.34 -3.47
CA LEU A 4 3.30 -35.71 -4.08
C LEU A 4 3.38 -35.16 -5.51
N PHE A 5 4.21 -34.14 -5.70
CA PHE A 5 4.54 -33.58 -7.02
C PHE A 5 5.70 -34.37 -7.62
N THR A 6 5.57 -34.81 -8.87
CA THR A 6 6.58 -35.58 -9.63
C THR A 6 6.52 -35.26 -11.13
N GLY A 7 7.45 -35.78 -11.93
CA GLY A 7 7.33 -35.73 -13.41
C GLY A 7 7.69 -34.38 -14.03
N GLY A 8 8.45 -33.54 -13.33
CA GLY A 8 8.87 -32.23 -13.81
C GLY A 8 10.12 -31.73 -13.08
N ARG A 9 10.48 -30.46 -13.31
CA ARG A 9 11.70 -29.85 -12.74
C ARG A 9 11.33 -28.98 -11.54
N VAL A 10 11.75 -29.36 -10.35
CA VAL A 10 11.57 -28.58 -9.13
C VAL A 10 12.77 -27.63 -8.98
N LEU A 11 12.50 -26.33 -8.92
CA LEU A 11 13.50 -25.31 -8.62
C LEU A 11 13.43 -25.04 -7.11
N THR A 12 14.48 -25.42 -6.38
CA THR A 12 14.50 -25.26 -4.91
C THR A 12 14.76 -23.81 -4.47
N MET A 13 15.39 -23.01 -5.35
CA MET A 13 15.98 -21.71 -5.03
C MET A 13 16.97 -21.77 -3.85
N ASP A 14 17.63 -22.93 -3.63
CA ASP A 14 18.72 -23.02 -2.68
C ASP A 14 20.01 -22.38 -3.21
N GLY A 15 20.91 -21.98 -2.29
CA GLY A 15 22.18 -21.31 -2.62
C GLY A 15 23.22 -22.19 -3.32
N LEU A 16 22.80 -23.31 -3.91
CA LEU A 16 23.60 -24.22 -4.75
C LEU A 16 22.94 -24.43 -6.13
N ASP A 17 21.88 -23.67 -6.46
CA ASP A 17 21.11 -23.72 -7.71
C ASP A 17 20.61 -25.13 -8.09
N ARG A 18 20.28 -25.95 -7.09
CA ARG A 18 19.94 -27.37 -7.31
C ARG A 18 18.50 -27.56 -7.78
N PHE A 19 18.33 -28.56 -8.64
CA PHE A 19 17.04 -29.03 -9.12
C PHE A 19 16.69 -30.38 -8.48
N ALA A 20 15.43 -30.53 -8.09
CA ALA A 20 14.86 -31.80 -7.66
C ALA A 20 13.85 -32.31 -8.72
N SER A 21 13.48 -33.59 -8.63
CA SER A 21 12.45 -34.19 -9.51
C SER A 21 11.11 -34.39 -8.81
N ALA A 22 11.08 -34.25 -7.47
CA ALA A 22 9.86 -34.37 -6.67
C ALA A 22 9.81 -33.46 -5.43
N VAL A 23 8.58 -33.17 -4.98
CA VAL A 23 8.25 -32.53 -3.69
C VAL A 23 7.13 -33.31 -3.02
N ALA A 24 7.29 -33.64 -1.74
CA ALA A 24 6.23 -34.16 -0.89
C ALA A 24 5.76 -33.09 0.11
N VAL A 25 4.44 -32.97 0.27
CA VAL A 25 3.78 -32.03 1.19
C VAL A 25 2.83 -32.82 2.10
N ARG A 26 2.85 -32.51 3.41
CA ARG A 26 1.90 -32.99 4.41
C ARG A 26 1.39 -31.80 5.21
N ASP A 27 0.08 -31.62 5.25
CA ASP A 27 -0.62 -30.61 6.05
C ASP A 27 -0.05 -29.18 5.88
N GLY A 28 0.08 -28.77 4.61
CA GLY A 28 0.59 -27.46 4.20
C GLY A 28 2.11 -27.31 4.27
N LYS A 29 2.85 -28.29 4.78
CA LYS A 29 4.32 -28.24 4.96
C LYS A 29 5.04 -29.19 4.02
N ILE A 30 6.10 -28.71 3.39
CA ILE A 30 7.02 -29.56 2.63
C ILE A 30 7.74 -30.50 3.61
N ILE A 31 7.71 -31.80 3.33
CA ILE A 31 8.34 -32.84 4.16
C ILE A 31 9.57 -33.50 3.50
N ALA A 32 9.66 -33.47 2.17
CA ALA A 32 10.81 -33.95 1.43
C ALA A 32 10.89 -33.28 0.05
N VAL A 33 12.12 -33.04 -0.43
CA VAL A 33 12.46 -32.52 -1.75
C VAL A 33 13.75 -33.22 -2.20
N GLY A 34 13.79 -33.71 -3.44
CA GLY A 34 14.90 -34.54 -3.91
C GLY A 34 14.52 -35.40 -5.11
N ASP A 35 15.00 -36.64 -5.14
CA ASP A 35 14.65 -37.57 -6.21
C ASP A 35 13.24 -38.18 -6.06
N SER A 36 12.61 -38.50 -7.18
CA SER A 36 11.27 -39.08 -7.30
C SER A 36 11.14 -40.51 -6.77
N GLY A 37 12.23 -41.26 -6.62
CA GLY A 37 12.28 -42.57 -5.97
C GLY A 37 12.38 -42.46 -4.45
N GLU A 38 13.15 -41.50 -3.95
CA GLU A 38 13.35 -41.23 -2.51
C GLU A 38 12.14 -40.52 -1.90
N VAL A 39 11.75 -39.36 -2.47
CA VAL A 39 10.64 -38.52 -1.98
C VAL A 39 9.31 -39.29 -1.97
N ARG A 40 9.11 -40.23 -2.90
CA ARG A 40 7.93 -41.11 -2.96
C ARG A 40 7.75 -41.99 -1.71
N GLN A 41 8.82 -42.26 -0.97
CA GLN A 41 8.78 -43.06 0.27
C GLN A 41 8.40 -42.22 1.51
N SER A 42 8.37 -40.88 1.40
CA SER A 42 8.03 -39.98 2.50
C SER A 42 6.52 -39.76 2.71
N VAL A 43 5.70 -40.22 1.75
CA VAL A 43 4.23 -40.09 1.73
C VAL A 43 3.55 -41.46 1.81
N SER A 44 2.30 -41.46 2.27
CA SER A 44 1.42 -42.62 2.25
C SER A 44 1.10 -43.10 0.82
N PRO A 45 0.64 -44.36 0.65
CA PRO A 45 0.15 -44.84 -0.65
C PRO A 45 -0.95 -43.94 -1.23
N ASP A 46 -1.84 -43.45 -0.37
CA ASP A 46 -3.06 -42.70 -0.66
C ASP A 46 -2.84 -41.19 -0.89
N ALA A 47 -1.61 -40.70 -0.78
CA ALA A 47 -1.27 -39.30 -1.04
C ALA A 47 -1.63 -38.87 -2.47
N THR A 48 -2.18 -37.66 -2.62
CA THR A 48 -2.62 -37.16 -3.94
C THR A 48 -1.41 -36.89 -4.84
N ARG A 49 -1.31 -37.64 -5.94
CA ARG A 49 -0.18 -37.58 -6.88
C ARG A 49 -0.45 -36.55 -7.96
N ILE A 50 0.47 -35.59 -8.12
CA ILE A 50 0.40 -34.52 -9.10
C ILE A 50 1.56 -34.69 -10.08
N ASP A 51 1.22 -35.02 -11.33
CA ASP A 51 2.17 -35.06 -12.43
C ASP A 51 2.33 -33.66 -13.04
N LEU A 52 3.55 -33.15 -12.99
CA LEU A 52 3.93 -31.86 -13.56
C LEU A 52 3.95 -31.89 -15.10
N ARG A 53 4.01 -33.06 -15.75
CA ARG A 53 4.07 -33.23 -17.22
C ARG A 53 5.19 -32.41 -17.86
N GLY A 54 6.41 -32.52 -17.31
CA GLY A 54 7.60 -31.79 -17.75
C GLY A 54 7.66 -30.30 -17.36
N ARG A 55 6.60 -29.74 -16.76
CA ARG A 55 6.57 -28.34 -16.31
C ARG A 55 7.51 -28.12 -15.12
N ALA A 56 7.85 -26.86 -14.88
CA ALA A 56 8.59 -26.43 -13.70
C ALA A 56 7.65 -26.30 -12.49
N LEU A 57 8.15 -26.67 -11.31
CA LEU A 57 7.59 -26.28 -10.01
C LEU A 57 8.57 -25.30 -9.35
N ILE A 58 8.06 -24.14 -8.94
CA ILE A 58 8.82 -23.05 -8.32
C ILE A 58 8.17 -22.66 -6.98
N PRO A 59 8.88 -21.98 -6.06
CA PRO A 59 8.23 -21.33 -4.93
C PRO A 59 7.23 -20.27 -5.41
N GLY A 60 6.13 -20.10 -4.68
CA GLY A 60 5.21 -18.98 -4.91
C GLY A 60 5.92 -17.64 -4.66
N PHE A 61 5.52 -16.60 -5.38
CA PHE A 61 6.14 -15.29 -5.25
C PHE A 61 5.76 -14.63 -3.92
N CYS A 62 6.75 -13.98 -3.30
CA CYS A 62 6.53 -13.07 -2.20
C CYS A 62 6.68 -11.64 -2.72
N ASP A 63 5.64 -10.83 -2.58
CA ASP A 63 5.73 -9.38 -2.78
C ASP A 63 6.13 -8.75 -1.43
N PRO A 64 7.33 -8.15 -1.29
CA PRO A 64 7.80 -7.65 -0.01
C PRO A 64 7.18 -6.29 0.38
N HIS A 65 6.48 -5.59 -0.53
CA HIS A 65 5.96 -4.25 -0.26
C HIS A 65 4.76 -3.90 -1.15
N ASN A 66 3.56 -4.08 -0.60
CA ASN A 66 2.27 -3.94 -1.27
C ASN A 66 1.32 -3.08 -0.41
N HIS A 67 0.22 -2.59 -0.99
CA HIS A 67 -0.89 -1.95 -0.27
C HIS A 67 -2.17 -2.80 -0.43
N PHE A 68 -2.10 -4.04 0.06
CA PHE A 68 -3.18 -5.01 -0.02
C PHE A 68 -4.42 -4.51 0.72
N SER A 69 -4.28 -3.90 1.90
CA SER A 69 -5.44 -3.43 2.66
C SER A 69 -6.15 -2.24 1.98
N MET A 70 -5.40 -1.35 1.33
CA MET A 70 -5.97 -0.24 0.54
C MET A 70 -6.63 -0.74 -0.76
N THR A 71 -5.96 -1.65 -1.50
CA THR A 71 -6.49 -2.23 -2.75
C THR A 71 -7.68 -3.18 -2.56
N THR A 72 -7.94 -3.64 -1.33
CA THR A 72 -9.07 -4.54 -1.05
C THR A 72 -10.42 -3.88 -1.33
N PHE A 73 -10.54 -2.56 -1.15
CA PHE A 73 -11.78 -1.83 -1.45
C PHE A 73 -11.90 -1.39 -2.92
N GLU A 74 -10.90 -1.63 -3.78
CA GLU A 74 -10.94 -1.25 -5.21
C GLU A 74 -12.23 -1.70 -5.95
N PRO A 75 -12.80 -2.91 -5.75
CA PRO A 75 -14.02 -3.33 -6.42
C PRO A 75 -15.29 -2.53 -6.04
N VAL A 76 -15.22 -1.70 -5.00
CA VAL A 76 -16.33 -0.87 -4.48
C VAL A 76 -15.96 0.62 -4.37
N SER A 77 -14.80 1.03 -4.89
CA SER A 77 -14.35 2.42 -4.98
C SER A 77 -14.62 3.02 -6.37
N VAL A 78 -14.63 4.36 -6.45
CA VAL A 78 -14.60 5.07 -7.73
C VAL A 78 -13.24 4.87 -8.38
N ASP A 79 -13.22 4.37 -9.62
CA ASP A 79 -11.99 4.27 -10.41
C ASP A 79 -11.61 5.67 -10.92
N CYS A 80 -10.59 6.29 -10.31
CA CYS A 80 -10.10 7.61 -10.70
C CYS A 80 -8.91 7.54 -11.66
N ARG A 81 -8.62 6.37 -12.25
CA ARG A 81 -7.44 6.15 -13.11
C ARG A 81 -7.61 6.77 -14.49
N ILE A 82 -6.50 7.33 -14.96
CA ILE A 82 -6.39 8.01 -16.26
C ILE A 82 -5.19 7.39 -17.01
N PRO A 83 -5.40 6.59 -18.09
CA PRO A 83 -6.67 6.01 -18.55
C PRO A 83 -7.28 5.02 -17.53
N PRO A 84 -8.57 4.64 -17.65
CA PRO A 84 -9.49 4.87 -18.78
C PRO A 84 -10.16 6.24 -18.83
N LEU A 85 -10.23 6.99 -17.73
CA LEU A 85 -10.94 8.27 -17.70
C LEU A 85 -10.21 9.36 -18.51
N ALA A 86 -10.98 10.27 -19.11
CA ALA A 86 -10.50 11.29 -20.04
C ALA A 86 -9.94 12.55 -19.34
N GLY A 87 -9.03 12.34 -18.39
CA GLY A 87 -8.44 13.41 -17.59
C GLY A 87 -9.30 13.84 -16.39
N LYS A 88 -8.92 14.97 -15.77
CA LYS A 88 -9.50 15.43 -14.49
C LYS A 88 -11.04 15.62 -14.49
N PRO A 89 -11.68 16.23 -15.52
CA PRO A 89 -13.14 16.40 -15.51
C PRO A 89 -13.89 15.07 -15.42
N ALA A 90 -13.45 14.05 -16.18
CA ALA A 90 -14.06 12.73 -16.16
C ALA A 90 -13.90 11.98 -14.82
N VAL A 91 -12.92 12.37 -13.98
CA VAL A 91 -12.80 11.89 -12.59
C VAL A 91 -13.80 12.60 -11.68
N LEU A 92 -13.96 13.92 -11.84
CA LEU A 92 -14.96 14.69 -11.10
C LEU A 92 -16.39 14.24 -11.45
N ASP A 93 -16.68 13.98 -12.73
CA ASP A 93 -17.95 13.40 -13.21
C ASP A 93 -18.22 12.02 -12.56
N ALA A 94 -17.19 11.17 -12.43
CA ALA A 94 -17.30 9.85 -11.81
C ALA A 94 -17.51 9.91 -10.29
N ILE A 95 -16.91 10.90 -9.62
CA ILE A 95 -17.14 11.18 -8.19
C ILE A 95 -18.55 11.74 -7.97
N ALA A 96 -19.01 12.66 -8.83
CA ALA A 96 -20.37 13.21 -8.79
C ALA A 96 -21.44 12.11 -8.89
N ALA A 97 -21.32 11.22 -9.88
CA ALA A 97 -22.25 10.10 -10.06
C ALA A 97 -22.23 9.10 -8.89
N ALA A 98 -21.09 8.95 -8.19
CA ALA A 98 -20.97 8.13 -7.00
C ALA A 98 -21.57 8.80 -5.75
N ALA A 99 -21.49 10.13 -5.64
CA ALA A 99 -22.14 10.91 -4.59
C ALA A 99 -23.67 10.93 -4.76
N GLU A 100 -24.17 11.20 -5.98
CA GLU A 100 -25.61 11.19 -6.29
C GLU A 100 -26.26 9.81 -6.01
N ALA A 101 -25.52 8.72 -6.22
CA ALA A 101 -25.98 7.37 -5.93
C ALA A 101 -25.88 6.96 -4.44
N ALA A 102 -25.23 7.77 -3.59
CA ALA A 102 -25.00 7.47 -2.18
C ALA A 102 -25.99 8.20 -1.26
N PRO A 103 -26.35 7.63 -0.09
CA PRO A 103 -27.00 8.39 0.96
C PRO A 103 -26.12 9.56 1.43
N ALA A 104 -26.72 10.71 1.75
CA ALA A 104 -26.02 11.85 2.34
C ALA A 104 -25.24 11.42 3.60
N GLY A 105 -24.01 11.91 3.73
CA GLY A 105 -23.06 11.55 4.79
C GLY A 105 -22.31 10.23 4.58
N GLN A 106 -22.68 9.38 3.60
CA GLN A 106 -21.89 8.18 3.27
C GLN A 106 -20.60 8.57 2.55
N TRP A 107 -19.48 7.93 2.89
CA TRP A 107 -18.20 8.20 2.26
C TRP A 107 -18.15 7.79 0.79
N VAL A 108 -17.63 8.67 -0.06
CA VAL A 108 -17.26 8.38 -1.45
C VAL A 108 -15.73 8.20 -1.50
N TRP A 109 -15.27 6.98 -1.79
CA TRP A 109 -13.85 6.67 -1.86
C TRP A 109 -13.44 6.44 -3.33
N GLY A 110 -12.50 7.26 -3.83
CA GLY A 110 -11.85 7.07 -5.13
C GLY A 110 -10.43 6.54 -5.01
N LEU A 111 -9.95 5.82 -6.03
CA LEU A 111 -8.57 5.27 -6.05
C LEU A 111 -7.86 5.54 -7.39
N GLY A 112 -6.54 5.76 -7.30
CA GLY A 112 -5.66 5.74 -8.46
C GLY A 112 -5.62 7.03 -9.28
N TYR A 113 -6.07 8.16 -8.72
CA TYR A 113 -5.93 9.46 -9.40
C TYR A 113 -4.46 9.78 -9.65
N SER A 114 -4.15 10.42 -10.78
CA SER A 114 -2.80 10.87 -11.08
C SER A 114 -2.80 12.19 -11.82
N ALA A 115 -2.48 13.27 -11.10
CA ALA A 115 -2.35 14.62 -11.67
C ALA A 115 -1.40 14.69 -12.88
N ARG A 116 -0.37 13.82 -12.91
CA ARG A 116 0.59 13.67 -14.01
C ARG A 116 -0.05 13.14 -15.30
N HIS A 117 -1.06 12.27 -15.19
CA HIS A 117 -1.78 11.73 -16.36
C HIS A 117 -3.04 12.57 -16.68
N ALA A 118 -3.59 13.26 -15.68
CA ALA A 118 -4.80 14.06 -15.82
C ALA A 118 -4.65 15.33 -16.66
N ASN A 119 -3.44 15.86 -16.82
CA ASN A 119 -3.13 17.15 -17.46
C ASN A 119 -3.89 18.37 -16.90
N GLY A 120 -4.59 18.22 -15.77
CA GLY A 120 -5.40 19.25 -15.10
C GLY A 120 -4.98 19.56 -13.65
N GLY A 121 -3.79 19.11 -13.24
CA GLY A 121 -3.26 19.34 -11.89
C GLY A 121 -3.86 18.43 -10.81
N TRP A 122 -3.70 18.84 -9.55
CA TRP A 122 -4.27 18.18 -8.37
C TRP A 122 -5.78 18.41 -8.28
N LEU A 123 -6.51 17.46 -7.68
CA LEU A 123 -7.89 17.70 -7.22
C LEU A 123 -7.83 18.68 -6.04
N THR A 124 -8.71 19.68 -6.00
CA THR A 124 -8.83 20.60 -4.85
C THR A 124 -10.01 20.21 -3.95
N ARG A 125 -9.95 20.65 -2.69
CA ARG A 125 -11.09 20.65 -1.75
C ARG A 125 -12.36 21.17 -2.43
N ASP A 126 -12.28 22.36 -3.01
CA ASP A 126 -13.43 23.09 -3.57
C ASP A 126 -14.07 22.33 -4.73
N GLU A 127 -13.28 21.74 -5.63
CA GLU A 127 -13.79 20.89 -6.72
C GLU A 127 -14.46 19.61 -6.22
N LEU A 128 -14.02 19.08 -5.08
CA LEU A 128 -14.61 17.89 -4.45
C LEU A 128 -15.83 18.22 -3.57
N ASP A 129 -15.94 19.45 -3.05
CA ASP A 129 -17.14 19.97 -2.41
C ASP A 129 -18.23 20.27 -3.47
N ASP A 130 -17.87 20.86 -4.61
CA ASP A 130 -18.81 21.17 -5.72
C ASP A 130 -19.49 19.91 -6.29
N VAL A 131 -18.78 18.78 -6.39
CA VAL A 131 -19.34 17.52 -6.94
C VAL A 131 -19.95 16.58 -5.91
N ALA A 132 -19.68 16.79 -4.62
CA ALA A 132 -20.15 15.92 -3.54
C ALA A 132 -20.48 16.71 -2.26
N PRO A 133 -21.41 17.69 -2.32
CA PRO A 133 -21.66 18.63 -1.23
C PRO A 133 -22.21 17.98 0.04
N ASP A 134 -22.96 16.87 -0.10
CA ASP A 134 -23.58 16.14 1.00
C ASP A 134 -22.76 14.92 1.48
N ASN A 135 -21.58 14.66 0.90
CA ASN A 135 -20.83 13.40 1.10
C ASN A 135 -19.33 13.65 1.38
N PRO A 136 -18.73 13.03 2.41
CA PRO A 136 -17.29 13.10 2.62
C PRO A 136 -16.53 12.31 1.55
N VAL A 137 -15.62 12.98 0.83
CA VAL A 137 -14.83 12.39 -0.25
C VAL A 137 -13.39 12.12 0.20
N CYS A 138 -12.86 10.95 -0.15
CA CYS A 138 -11.44 10.62 -0.04
C CYS A 138 -10.98 9.98 -1.36
N VAL A 139 -10.05 10.61 -2.08
CA VAL A 139 -9.41 10.03 -3.28
C VAL A 139 -7.96 9.69 -2.96
N MET A 140 -7.58 8.43 -3.08
CA MET A 140 -6.17 8.01 -2.96
C MET A 140 -5.43 8.27 -4.28
N ASP A 141 -4.27 8.91 -4.21
CA ASP A 141 -3.37 9.08 -5.36
C ASP A 141 -2.80 7.72 -5.80
N TYR A 142 -2.51 7.59 -7.09
CA TYR A 142 -1.83 6.43 -7.71
C TYR A 142 -0.56 5.99 -6.95
N SER A 143 0.14 6.93 -6.31
CA SER A 143 1.34 6.66 -5.54
C SER A 143 1.11 6.01 -4.17
N TYR A 144 -0.11 6.05 -3.61
CA TYR A 144 -0.42 5.77 -2.20
C TYR A 144 0.33 6.64 -1.17
N HIS A 145 1.11 7.63 -1.63
CA HIS A 145 1.82 8.62 -0.80
C HIS A 145 1.07 9.97 -0.69
N ALA A 146 -0.11 10.09 -1.30
CA ALA A 146 -0.97 11.26 -1.16
C ALA A 146 -2.45 10.89 -1.25
N SER A 147 -3.30 11.77 -0.71
CA SER A 147 -4.76 11.71 -0.86
C SER A 147 -5.35 13.10 -1.04
N TYR A 148 -6.57 13.16 -1.58
CA TYR A 148 -7.35 14.37 -1.82
C TYR A 148 -8.69 14.24 -1.09
N ALA A 149 -9.06 15.25 -0.31
CA ALA A 149 -10.23 15.26 0.57
C ALA A 149 -11.04 16.55 0.42
N ASN A 150 -12.37 16.45 0.53
CA ASN A 150 -13.26 17.60 0.55
C ASN A 150 -13.43 18.16 1.98
N SER A 151 -14.16 19.27 2.12
CA SER A 151 -14.35 19.93 3.43
C SER A 151 -15.03 19.01 4.45
N ALA A 152 -16.02 18.21 4.01
CA ALA A 152 -16.73 17.28 4.89
C ALA A 152 -15.79 16.16 5.40
N ALA A 153 -14.97 15.58 4.53
CA ALA A 153 -13.97 14.58 4.92
C ALA A 153 -12.90 15.14 5.87
N MET A 154 -12.41 16.35 5.62
CA MET A 154 -11.44 17.01 6.50
C MET A 154 -12.05 17.35 7.88
N ALA A 155 -13.30 17.81 7.92
CA ALA A 155 -14.00 18.09 9.17
C ALA A 155 -14.19 16.82 10.04
N ILE A 156 -14.55 15.68 9.43
CA ILE A 156 -14.65 14.39 10.14
C ILE A 156 -13.28 13.92 10.65
N ALA A 157 -12.21 14.15 9.88
CA ALA A 157 -10.83 13.85 10.28
C ALA A 157 -10.26 14.82 11.33
N GLY A 158 -11.02 15.86 11.75
CA GLY A 158 -10.56 16.87 12.69
C GLY A 158 -9.47 17.79 12.13
N ILE A 159 -9.43 17.98 10.80
CA ILE A 159 -8.53 18.91 10.12
C ILE A 159 -9.19 20.29 10.07
N HIS A 160 -8.52 21.28 10.64
CA HIS A 160 -8.88 22.69 10.71
C HIS A 160 -7.63 23.57 10.53
N PHE A 161 -7.80 24.89 10.40
CA PHE A 161 -6.70 25.85 10.18
C PHE A 161 -5.49 25.67 11.13
N GLU A 162 -5.75 25.50 12.42
CA GLU A 162 -4.71 25.30 13.45
C GLU A 162 -4.13 23.87 13.53
N THR A 163 -4.63 22.89 12.75
CA THR A 163 -4.13 21.51 12.79
C THR A 163 -2.67 21.46 12.30
N PRO A 164 -1.71 20.98 13.11
CA PRO A 164 -0.31 20.91 12.71
C PRO A 164 -0.04 19.72 11.77
N ASP A 165 1.00 19.83 10.94
CA ASP A 165 1.45 18.72 10.10
C ASP A 165 1.93 17.52 10.94
N PRO A 166 1.47 16.30 10.65
CA PRO A 166 1.90 15.11 11.39
C PRO A 166 3.36 14.76 11.08
N ARG A 167 4.07 14.15 12.04
CA ARG A 167 5.51 13.85 11.90
C ARG A 167 5.80 12.88 10.75
N GLY A 168 6.18 13.41 9.59
CA GLY A 168 6.39 12.65 8.36
C GLY A 168 5.16 12.60 7.46
N GLY A 169 4.35 13.65 7.49
CA GLY A 169 3.35 13.99 6.49
C GLY A 169 3.18 15.50 6.42
N GLN A 170 2.36 15.98 5.49
CA GLN A 170 2.08 17.40 5.29
C GLN A 170 0.63 17.59 4.85
N ILE A 171 -0.07 18.51 5.51
CA ILE A 171 -1.34 19.04 5.03
C ILE A 171 -0.99 20.17 4.09
N LEU A 172 -1.34 20.07 2.80
CA LEU A 172 -1.07 21.17 1.87
C LEU A 172 -2.01 22.33 2.21
N ARG A 173 -1.45 23.55 2.29
CA ARG A 173 -2.19 24.79 2.57
C ARG A 173 -1.96 25.81 1.46
N ASP A 174 -2.94 26.67 1.23
CA ASP A 174 -2.86 27.77 0.26
C ASP A 174 -2.17 29.03 0.85
N GLU A 175 -2.18 30.14 0.10
CA GLU A 175 -1.58 31.41 0.51
C GLU A 175 -2.28 32.07 1.73
N SER A 176 -3.52 31.68 2.04
CA SER A 176 -4.24 32.12 3.25
C SER A 176 -3.93 31.26 4.47
N GLY A 177 -3.37 30.06 4.27
CA GLY A 177 -3.14 29.06 5.30
C GLY A 177 -4.26 28.02 5.43
N GLU A 178 -5.31 28.09 4.61
CA GLU A 178 -6.37 27.09 4.60
C GLU A 178 -5.95 25.78 3.93
N ALA A 179 -6.48 24.66 4.41
CA ALA A 179 -6.15 23.34 3.88
C ALA A 179 -6.77 23.12 2.49
N THR A 180 -5.95 22.77 1.50
CA THR A 180 -6.37 22.66 0.09
C THR A 180 -7.09 21.35 -0.25
N GLY A 181 -7.27 20.47 0.73
CA GLY A 181 -7.75 19.10 0.55
C GLY A 181 -6.65 18.09 0.23
N MET A 182 -5.45 18.52 -0.20
CA MET A 182 -4.36 17.59 -0.51
C MET A 182 -3.52 17.25 0.72
N LEU A 183 -3.31 15.96 0.96
CA LEU A 183 -2.62 15.41 2.12
C LEU A 183 -1.47 14.51 1.65
N TYR A 184 -0.28 14.69 2.20
CA TYR A 184 0.92 13.90 1.88
C TYR A 184 1.36 12.97 3.00
N GLU A 185 1.79 11.77 2.62
CA GLU A 185 2.27 10.71 3.51
C GLU A 185 1.29 10.53 4.69
N ARG A 186 1.78 10.62 5.93
CA ARG A 186 1.00 10.49 7.18
C ARG A 186 -0.09 11.54 7.42
N ALA A 187 -0.22 12.57 6.57
CA ALA A 187 -1.40 13.43 6.61
C ALA A 187 -2.62 12.69 6.03
N SER A 188 -2.40 11.79 5.06
CA SER A 188 -3.45 10.92 4.51
C SER A 188 -4.05 10.01 5.58
N ASP A 189 -3.25 9.53 6.54
CA ASP A 189 -3.69 8.70 7.67
C ASP A 189 -4.95 9.28 8.34
N LEU A 190 -5.03 10.61 8.51
CA LEU A 190 -6.10 11.32 9.22
C LEU A 190 -7.48 11.09 8.58
N VAL A 191 -7.57 11.23 7.26
CA VAL A 191 -8.80 11.00 6.49
C VAL A 191 -9.00 9.50 6.22
N HIS A 192 -7.90 8.78 5.97
CA HIS A 192 -7.93 7.37 5.59
C HIS A 192 -8.39 6.43 6.72
N HIS A 193 -8.06 6.73 7.99
CA HIS A 193 -8.63 6.02 9.14
C HIS A 193 -10.16 6.16 9.17
N ALA A 194 -10.68 7.38 8.97
CA ALA A 194 -12.12 7.65 9.01
C ALA A 194 -12.87 7.01 7.84
N SER A 195 -12.34 7.11 6.61
CA SER A 195 -12.96 6.52 5.43
C SER A 195 -12.92 4.98 5.45
N MET A 196 -11.81 4.37 5.87
CA MET A 196 -11.72 2.92 6.00
C MET A 196 -12.62 2.37 7.12
N ARG A 197 -12.69 3.04 8.28
CA ARG A 197 -13.65 2.68 9.34
C ARG A 197 -15.07 2.69 8.82
N SER A 198 -15.49 3.77 8.16
CA SER A 198 -16.83 3.84 7.56
C SER A 198 -17.07 2.73 6.52
N HIS A 199 -16.08 2.36 5.70
CA HIS A 199 -16.27 1.29 4.72
C HIS A 199 -16.44 -0.09 5.38
N ILE A 200 -15.67 -0.39 6.43
CA ILE A 200 -15.83 -1.64 7.20
C ILE A 200 -17.22 -1.70 7.84
N ASP A 201 -17.65 -0.60 8.45
CA ASP A 201 -18.91 -0.52 9.18
C ASP A 201 -20.14 -0.52 8.23
N THR A 202 -20.05 0.14 7.06
CA THR A 202 -21.13 0.20 6.05
C THR A 202 -21.27 -1.10 5.25
N LEU A 203 -20.17 -1.75 4.86
CA LEU A 203 -20.21 -3.00 4.08
C LEU A 203 -20.48 -4.22 4.98
N GLY A 204 -20.09 -4.16 6.24
CA GLY A 204 -20.24 -5.25 7.21
C GLY A 204 -19.26 -6.41 6.98
N PRO A 205 -19.09 -7.29 8.00
CA PRO A 205 -17.94 -8.18 8.08
C PRO A 205 -17.92 -9.30 7.03
N GLU A 206 -19.07 -9.68 6.46
CA GLU A 206 -19.11 -10.70 5.40
C GLU A 206 -18.58 -10.15 4.06
N ILE A 207 -19.06 -8.96 3.64
CA ILE A 207 -18.64 -8.32 2.38
C ILE A 207 -17.18 -7.89 2.46
N VAL A 208 -16.75 -7.35 3.62
CA VAL A 208 -15.34 -7.05 3.89
C VAL A 208 -14.47 -8.29 3.72
N ALA A 209 -14.90 -9.46 4.23
CA ALA A 209 -14.17 -10.71 4.06
C ALA A 209 -14.23 -11.27 2.61
N ASP A 210 -15.35 -11.10 1.89
CA ASP A 210 -15.46 -11.44 0.46
C ASP A 210 -14.50 -10.61 -0.40
N LEU A 211 -14.32 -9.31 -0.09
CA LEU A 211 -13.37 -8.44 -0.79
C LEU A 211 -11.92 -8.84 -0.52
N VAL A 212 -11.58 -9.21 0.72
CA VAL A 212 -10.26 -9.78 1.05
C VAL A 212 -9.98 -11.05 0.26
N GLU A 213 -10.95 -11.98 0.20
CA GLU A 213 -10.79 -13.22 -0.57
C GLU A 213 -10.59 -12.94 -2.06
N GLN A 214 -11.38 -12.04 -2.65
CA GLN A 214 -11.24 -11.63 -4.05
C GLN A 214 -9.87 -11.01 -4.35
N ASN A 215 -9.36 -10.15 -3.46
CA ASN A 215 -8.03 -9.56 -3.65
C ASN A 215 -6.92 -10.61 -3.47
N ALA A 216 -7.06 -11.55 -2.53
CA ALA A 216 -6.12 -12.65 -2.34
C ALA A 216 -6.11 -13.63 -3.53
N LEU A 217 -7.28 -13.97 -4.09
CA LEU A 217 -7.40 -14.79 -5.29
C LEU A 217 -6.81 -14.10 -6.53
N ARG A 218 -6.93 -12.77 -6.64
CA ARG A 218 -6.23 -11.96 -7.67
C ARG A 218 -4.71 -12.11 -7.55
N HIS A 219 -4.14 -11.94 -6.35
CA HIS A 219 -2.71 -12.15 -6.10
C HIS A 219 -2.26 -13.59 -6.44
N LEU A 220 -3.03 -14.60 -6.01
CA LEU A 220 -2.78 -16.01 -6.33
C LEU A 220 -2.83 -16.31 -7.84
N SER A 221 -3.68 -15.63 -8.60
CA SER A 221 -3.74 -15.77 -10.07
C SER A 221 -2.46 -15.31 -10.79
N HIS A 222 -1.67 -14.44 -10.14
CA HIS A 222 -0.33 -14.04 -10.59
C HIS A 222 0.80 -14.84 -9.92
N GLY A 223 0.46 -15.86 -9.13
CA GLY A 223 1.42 -16.69 -8.38
C GLY A 223 1.97 -16.05 -7.11
N VAL A 224 1.42 -14.91 -6.66
CA VAL A 224 1.82 -14.27 -5.40
C VAL A 224 1.10 -14.95 -4.24
N THR A 225 1.88 -15.60 -3.37
CA THR A 225 1.38 -16.40 -2.23
C THR A 225 1.57 -15.71 -0.88
N SER A 226 2.35 -14.64 -0.83
CA SER A 226 2.57 -13.83 0.37
C SER A 226 2.84 -12.37 0.00
N VAL A 227 2.32 -11.45 0.82
CA VAL A 227 2.49 -9.99 0.63
C VAL A 227 2.95 -9.32 1.92
N GLY A 228 3.85 -8.34 1.81
CA GLY A 228 4.16 -7.38 2.87
C GLY A 228 3.23 -6.17 2.77
N ASP A 229 2.10 -6.21 3.49
CA ASP A 229 1.15 -5.09 3.46
C ASP A 229 1.71 -3.90 4.26
N ALA A 230 1.90 -2.78 3.58
CA ALA A 230 2.48 -1.55 4.10
C ALA A 230 1.41 -0.64 4.71
N VAL A 231 1.75 -0.02 5.85
CA VAL A 231 0.86 0.90 6.59
C VAL A 231 -0.40 0.20 7.14
N VAL A 232 -0.25 -1.03 7.65
CA VAL A 232 -1.37 -1.74 8.31
C VAL A 232 -1.86 -0.96 9.53
N MET A 233 -3.04 -0.37 9.39
CA MET A 233 -3.79 0.33 10.43
C MET A 233 -4.58 -0.66 11.32
N PRO A 234 -5.16 -0.24 12.46
CA PRO A 234 -6.07 -1.07 13.24
C PRO A 234 -7.25 -1.59 12.42
N GLU A 235 -7.81 -0.74 11.54
CA GLU A 235 -8.87 -1.05 10.58
C GLU A 235 -8.44 -2.18 9.62
N SER A 236 -7.28 -2.04 8.96
CA SER A 236 -6.70 -3.08 8.10
C SER A 236 -6.49 -4.39 8.88
N ALA A 237 -5.98 -4.32 10.11
CA ALA A 237 -5.74 -5.50 10.95
C ALA A 237 -7.04 -6.20 11.39
N GLU A 238 -8.13 -5.45 11.57
CA GLU A 238 -9.47 -5.98 11.80
C GLU A 238 -10.04 -6.67 10.55
N MET A 239 -9.97 -6.02 9.39
CA MET A 239 -10.35 -6.63 8.09
C MET A 239 -9.66 -7.98 7.88
N TYR A 240 -8.35 -8.08 8.16
CA TYR A 240 -7.63 -9.36 8.05
C TYR A 240 -8.12 -10.44 9.02
N ARG A 241 -8.45 -10.08 10.27
CA ARG A 241 -9.07 -11.03 11.21
C ARG A 241 -10.43 -11.50 10.71
N LEU A 242 -11.28 -10.58 10.25
CA LEU A 242 -12.63 -10.92 9.79
C LEU A 242 -12.59 -11.93 8.62
N ALA A 243 -11.59 -11.84 7.75
CA ALA A 243 -11.35 -12.83 6.70
C ALA A 243 -10.75 -14.15 7.22
N ASP A 244 -9.74 -14.10 8.09
CA ASP A 244 -9.10 -15.29 8.67
C ASP A 244 -10.08 -16.13 9.50
N GLU A 245 -10.88 -15.48 10.35
CA GLU A 245 -11.99 -16.05 11.14
C GLU A 245 -13.06 -16.74 10.27
N ARG A 246 -13.09 -16.45 8.96
CA ARG A 246 -14.02 -17.02 7.96
C ARG A 246 -13.33 -17.99 6.99
N GLY A 247 -12.03 -18.22 7.10
CA GLY A 247 -11.25 -19.01 6.13
C GLY A 247 -11.04 -18.31 4.76
N LYS A 248 -11.32 -17.01 4.68
CA LYS A 248 -11.30 -16.17 3.46
C LYS A 248 -9.96 -15.48 3.20
N LEU A 249 -8.88 -15.91 3.88
CA LEU A 249 -7.54 -15.35 3.72
C LEU A 249 -6.53 -16.41 3.19
N PRO A 250 -6.57 -16.76 1.89
CA PRO A 250 -5.78 -17.85 1.31
C PRO A 250 -4.30 -17.51 1.03
N ILE A 251 -3.78 -16.36 1.47
CA ILE A 251 -2.38 -15.95 1.33
C ILE A 251 -1.78 -15.45 2.65
N VAL A 252 -0.46 -15.47 2.76
CA VAL A 252 0.23 -14.96 3.97
C VAL A 252 0.37 -13.44 3.91
N ILE A 253 -0.30 -12.73 4.82
CA ILE A 253 -0.13 -11.28 5.01
C ILE A 253 0.94 -11.01 6.07
N HIS A 254 2.09 -10.52 5.65
CA HIS A 254 3.10 -9.96 6.54
C HIS A 254 2.73 -8.51 6.87
N GLN A 255 1.96 -8.30 7.94
CA GLN A 255 1.47 -6.97 8.33
C GLN A 255 2.61 -6.03 8.74
N MET A 256 3.04 -5.13 7.87
CA MET A 256 4.00 -4.05 8.19
C MET A 256 3.26 -2.91 8.91
N ARG A 257 2.85 -3.18 10.15
CA ARG A 257 2.12 -2.22 10.99
C ARG A 257 2.93 -0.95 11.17
N GLY A 258 2.40 0.16 10.67
CA GLY A 258 2.68 1.45 11.30
C GLY A 258 2.23 1.36 12.76
N GLY A 259 3.08 1.79 13.71
CA GLY A 259 2.67 1.89 15.11
C GLY A 259 1.77 3.11 15.26
N ASN A 260 2.26 4.16 15.92
CA ASN A 260 1.82 5.52 15.61
C ASN A 260 2.56 6.00 14.34
N GLY A 261 2.51 5.16 13.29
CA GLY A 261 3.30 5.14 12.06
C GLY A 261 4.80 4.83 12.22
N PHE A 262 5.57 5.08 11.16
CA PHE A 262 6.94 4.63 10.82
C PHE A 262 8.06 4.61 11.89
N LEU A 263 7.93 5.34 13.00
CA LEU A 263 8.87 5.31 14.14
C LEU A 263 8.11 5.56 15.45
N PRO A 264 8.43 4.87 16.55
CA PRO A 264 7.81 5.12 17.85
C PRO A 264 8.14 6.53 18.36
N ARG A 265 7.29 7.07 19.25
CA ARG A 265 7.62 8.28 20.02
C ARG A 265 8.97 8.08 20.72
N PRO A 266 9.90 9.05 20.69
CA PRO A 266 11.02 9.06 21.62
C PRO A 266 10.47 8.93 23.05
N ARG A 267 11.10 8.08 23.87
CA ARG A 267 10.78 8.10 25.31
C ARG A 267 11.11 9.51 25.83
N PRO A 268 10.29 10.12 26.70
CA PRO A 268 10.71 11.33 27.39
C PRO A 268 12.06 11.07 28.08
N PRO A 269 12.95 12.07 28.16
CA PRO A 269 14.19 11.90 28.91
C PRO A 269 13.86 11.47 30.35
N PRO A 270 14.69 10.63 31.00
CA PRO A 270 14.44 10.22 32.37
C PRO A 270 14.30 11.48 33.23
N VAL A 271 13.12 11.66 33.83
CA VAL A 271 12.82 12.83 34.65
C VAL A 271 13.84 12.87 35.77
N ALA A 272 14.68 13.92 35.79
CA ALA A 272 15.66 14.09 36.84
C ALA A 272 14.92 14.05 38.19
N PRO A 273 15.39 13.27 39.19
CA PRO A 273 14.68 13.09 40.44
C PRO A 273 14.43 14.48 41.05
N SER A 274 13.15 14.77 41.34
CA SER A 274 12.74 16.08 41.80
C SER A 274 13.60 16.50 42.98
N SER A 275 14.18 17.71 42.89
CA SER A 275 15.02 18.26 43.93
C SER A 275 14.22 18.31 45.23
N ARG A 276 14.60 17.47 46.20
CA ARG A 276 14.02 17.53 47.55
C ARG A 276 14.20 18.94 48.07
N THR A 277 13.09 19.65 48.26
CA THR A 277 13.04 20.93 48.97
C THR A 277 13.49 20.68 50.40
N MET A 278 14.77 20.93 50.69
CA MET A 278 15.27 20.95 52.05
C MET A 278 14.83 22.24 52.70
N SER A 279 13.96 22.15 53.71
CA SER A 279 13.66 23.27 54.60
C SER A 279 14.95 23.78 55.26
N PRO A 280 15.10 25.10 55.47
CA PRO A 280 16.34 25.66 55.97
C PRO A 280 16.53 25.36 57.47
N THR A 281 17.36 24.35 57.77
CA THR A 281 17.99 24.23 59.09
C THR A 281 19.14 25.25 59.17
N ALA A 282 19.22 26.00 60.27
CA ALA A 282 20.17 27.10 60.42
C ALA A 282 21.64 26.61 60.45
N CYS A 283 22.52 27.38 59.80
CA CYS A 283 23.96 27.36 60.04
C CYS A 283 24.43 28.74 60.50
N ALA A 284 25.31 28.77 61.50
CA ALA A 284 25.90 29.98 62.05
C ALA A 284 27.08 30.50 61.20
N ALA A 285 27.66 31.62 61.62
CA ALA A 285 28.62 32.39 60.83
C ALA A 285 29.98 31.70 60.56
N GLY A 286 30.54 31.99 59.38
CA GLY A 286 31.93 32.43 59.28
C GLY A 286 33.03 31.38 59.01
N SER A 287 33.24 31.04 57.74
CA SER A 287 34.60 30.83 57.21
C SER A 287 34.64 31.02 55.68
N SER A 288 35.80 31.43 55.18
CA SER A 288 36.03 31.73 53.76
C SER A 288 36.51 30.50 52.99
N SER A 289 36.10 30.39 51.72
CA SER A 289 36.56 29.42 50.72
C SER A 289 36.19 27.93 50.94
N CYS A 290 35.67 27.31 49.88
CA CYS A 290 35.68 25.87 49.70
C CYS A 290 35.79 25.56 48.19
N SER A 291 36.76 24.72 47.83
CA SER A 291 36.97 24.25 46.45
C SER A 291 36.22 22.93 46.22
N TRP A 292 35.73 22.74 44.99
CA TRP A 292 34.95 21.55 44.63
C TRP A 292 35.87 20.40 44.17
N THR A 293 36.28 19.53 45.10
CA THR A 293 36.85 18.22 44.78
C THR A 293 35.75 17.16 44.75
N ARG A 294 35.65 16.39 43.66
CA ARG A 294 34.57 15.41 43.45
C ARG A 294 35.07 13.99 43.63
N SER A 295 34.95 13.46 44.84
CA SER A 295 35.29 12.07 45.15
C SER A 295 34.40 11.08 44.39
N ILE A 296 35.00 10.13 43.69
CA ILE A 296 34.30 9.02 43.01
C ILE A 296 34.57 7.73 43.79
N PRO A 297 33.55 7.01 44.29
CA PRO A 297 33.75 5.72 44.95
C PRO A 297 34.07 4.62 43.92
N PRO A 298 35.07 3.75 44.17
CA PRO A 298 35.49 2.72 43.22
C PRO A 298 34.76 1.38 43.41
N THR A 299 34.38 0.72 42.31
CA THR A 299 33.86 -0.66 42.36
C THR A 299 34.46 -1.56 41.28
N ARG A 300 35.57 -2.21 41.65
CA ARG A 300 36.00 -3.56 41.22
C ARG A 300 35.97 -3.92 39.73
N CYS A 301 37.12 -3.77 39.08
CA CYS A 301 37.57 -4.77 38.11
C CYS A 301 37.88 -6.09 38.84
N VAL A 302 37.68 -7.22 38.16
CA VAL A 302 38.27 -8.53 38.52
C VAL A 302 38.97 -9.06 37.26
N SER A 303 40.20 -9.56 37.42
CA SER A 303 41.01 -10.12 36.32
C SER A 303 41.33 -11.59 36.58
N ALA A 304 41.47 -12.38 35.50
CA ALA A 304 42.57 -13.34 35.29
C ALA A 304 42.34 -14.22 34.04
N MET A 305 43.34 -14.27 33.16
CA MET A 305 43.74 -15.50 32.44
C MET A 305 45.04 -16.01 33.08
N PRO A 306 45.41 -17.30 32.92
CA PRO A 306 46.54 -17.61 32.01
C PRO A 306 46.42 -18.97 31.26
N THR A 307 46.43 -19.03 29.92
CA THR A 307 47.57 -19.23 28.97
C THR A 307 48.31 -20.58 28.92
N ALA A 308 48.26 -21.27 27.76
CA ALA A 308 49.34 -22.03 27.08
C ALA A 308 48.90 -22.31 25.61
N ARG A 309 49.56 -21.91 24.51
CA ARG A 309 50.87 -22.32 23.90
C ARG A 309 50.83 -23.70 23.18
N SER A 310 51.34 -23.90 21.94
CA SER A 310 52.00 -22.95 20.98
C SER A 310 52.33 -23.53 19.58
N ARG A 311 52.51 -22.64 18.57
CA ARG A 311 53.32 -22.77 17.30
C ARG A 311 52.73 -23.67 16.16
N THR A 312 53.04 -23.46 14.86
CA THR A 312 54.12 -22.67 14.20
C THR A 312 53.70 -22.04 12.84
N SER A 313 54.46 -21.03 12.38
CA SER A 313 54.63 -20.42 11.02
C SER A 313 54.02 -21.07 9.76
N ALA A 314 53.69 -20.37 8.65
CA ALA A 314 53.55 -18.94 8.25
C ALA A 314 53.00 -18.91 6.76
N SER A 315 53.01 -17.90 5.88
CA SER A 315 53.50 -16.50 5.82
C SER A 315 52.91 -15.76 4.58
N LEU A 316 52.88 -14.40 4.57
CA LEU A 316 52.69 -13.48 3.40
C LEU A 316 51.37 -13.59 2.58
N THR A 317 50.78 -12.56 1.96
CA THR A 317 51.00 -11.08 1.87
C THR A 317 49.64 -10.37 1.90
N ALA A 318 49.57 -9.05 2.14
CA ALA A 318 48.30 -8.29 2.23
C ALA A 318 48.14 -7.22 1.13
N THR A 319 46.89 -7.01 0.68
CA THR A 319 46.46 -5.85 -0.12
C THR A 319 45.13 -5.31 0.43
N ARG A 320 44.98 -3.98 0.47
CA ARG A 320 43.74 -3.29 0.89
C ARG A 320 42.78 -3.11 -0.29
N THR A 321 41.49 -3.08 -0.01
CA THR A 321 40.49 -2.39 -0.84
C THR A 321 39.65 -1.46 0.04
N ARG A 322 39.30 -0.27 -0.46
CA ARG A 322 38.41 0.69 0.21
C ARG A 322 37.06 0.73 -0.50
N SER A 323 36.01 1.02 0.27
CA SER A 323 34.74 1.52 -0.25
C SER A 323 34.90 2.89 -0.90
N ILE A 324 34.18 3.14 -2.00
CA ILE A 324 33.57 4.41 -2.42
C ILE A 324 32.59 4.09 -3.56
N ASN A 325 31.40 4.71 -3.54
CA ASN A 325 30.81 5.33 -4.73
C ASN A 325 29.65 6.24 -4.32
N SER A 326 29.95 7.54 -4.21
CA SER A 326 28.98 8.63 -4.12
C SER A 326 28.78 9.24 -5.51
N CYS A 327 27.55 9.52 -5.92
CA CYS A 327 27.27 10.11 -7.22
C CYS A 327 27.23 11.64 -7.16
N SER A 328 27.99 12.32 -8.02
CA SER A 328 28.01 13.78 -8.17
C SER A 328 28.12 14.17 -9.64
N THR A 329 27.28 15.10 -10.10
CA THR A 329 27.38 15.74 -11.42
C THR A 329 28.39 16.89 -11.42
N PRO A 330 28.86 17.30 -12.62
CA PRO A 330 28.78 18.72 -12.95
C PRO A 330 28.39 18.99 -14.43
N LEU A 331 28.10 20.26 -14.74
CA LEU A 331 27.86 20.77 -16.10
C LEU A 331 29.18 21.20 -16.78
N HIS A 332 29.23 21.20 -18.13
CA HIS A 332 29.32 22.47 -18.90
C HIS A 332 29.23 22.30 -20.43
N THR A 333 29.07 23.45 -21.10
CA THR A 333 28.79 23.72 -22.53
C THR A 333 29.97 23.64 -23.50
N ALA A 334 29.72 23.22 -24.76
CA ALA A 334 30.45 23.68 -25.96
C ALA A 334 29.64 23.53 -27.28
N CYS A 335 30.07 24.25 -28.33
CA CYS A 335 29.32 24.67 -29.53
C CYS A 335 28.87 23.64 -30.60
N ARG A 336 27.82 24.09 -31.33
CA ARG A 336 27.33 23.76 -32.70
C ARG A 336 28.43 23.81 -33.82
N PRO A 337 28.17 23.55 -35.14
CA PRO A 337 26.88 23.33 -35.87
C PRO A 337 26.83 22.23 -36.98
N ARG A 338 25.60 21.84 -37.41
CA ARG A 338 25.07 22.11 -38.79
C ARG A 338 23.60 21.63 -39.02
N SER A 339 23.01 22.24 -40.06
CA SER A 339 21.78 21.96 -40.85
C SER A 339 21.18 20.54 -40.83
N ILE A 340 19.88 20.31 -41.09
CA ILE A 340 19.08 20.77 -42.26
C ILE A 340 17.63 21.22 -41.90
N ALA A 341 17.02 21.92 -42.86
CA ALA A 341 15.78 22.71 -42.79
C ALA A 341 14.46 21.95 -42.52
N SER A 342 13.47 22.74 -42.09
CA SER A 342 12.04 22.46 -42.11
C SER A 342 11.45 22.39 -43.53
N ALA A 343 10.28 21.78 -43.66
CA ALA A 343 9.39 21.87 -44.82
C ALA A 343 7.99 22.32 -44.38
N THR A 344 7.35 23.21 -45.14
CA THR A 344 6.02 23.78 -44.80
C THR A 344 5.26 24.21 -46.06
N ALA A 345 3.93 24.31 -45.96
CA ALA A 345 2.98 24.87 -46.95
C ALA A 345 2.73 24.00 -48.21
N PRO A 346 1.66 24.27 -49.01
CA PRO A 346 0.61 25.29 -48.88
C PRO A 346 -0.84 24.75 -48.88
N SER A 347 -1.82 25.66 -48.90
CA SER A 347 -3.27 25.39 -48.79
C SER A 347 -4.11 25.89 -49.99
N SER A 348 -5.21 25.19 -50.29
CA SER A 348 -6.35 25.67 -51.10
C SER A 348 -7.56 24.76 -50.81
N ARG A 349 -8.74 25.21 -50.33
CA ARG A 349 -9.78 26.17 -50.81
C ARG A 349 -11.00 25.48 -51.47
N ARG A 350 -12.10 25.44 -50.71
CA ARG A 350 -13.55 25.52 -51.09
C ARG A 350 -14.11 24.67 -52.25
N SER A 351 -15.17 23.91 -51.94
CA SER A 351 -16.55 24.25 -52.38
C SER A 351 -17.63 23.41 -51.66
N THR A 352 -18.89 23.88 -51.71
CA THR A 352 -20.12 23.32 -51.13
C THR A 352 -21.32 23.83 -51.96
N PRO A 353 -22.57 23.40 -51.73
CA PRO A 353 -23.11 22.06 -51.45
C PRO A 353 -24.24 21.69 -52.45
N MET A 354 -24.94 20.56 -52.29
CA MET A 354 -26.33 20.44 -52.77
C MET A 354 -27.21 19.46 -51.96
N SER A 355 -28.52 19.54 -52.20
CA SER A 355 -29.62 18.77 -51.59
C SER A 355 -29.50 17.25 -51.77
N GLY A 356 -30.10 16.39 -50.93
CA GLY A 356 -31.05 16.63 -49.84
C GLY A 356 -32.44 16.04 -50.12
N SER A 357 -33.01 15.27 -49.18
CA SER A 357 -34.39 14.79 -49.20
C SER A 357 -34.88 14.49 -47.78
N SER A 358 -36.20 14.53 -47.56
CA SER A 358 -36.82 14.42 -46.23
C SER A 358 -37.80 13.25 -46.15
N ALA A 359 -37.89 12.66 -44.95
CA ALA A 359 -39.00 11.80 -44.54
C ALA A 359 -39.44 12.23 -43.13
N ARG A 360 -40.74 12.18 -42.86
CA ARG A 360 -41.35 12.69 -41.62
C ARG A 360 -42.36 11.69 -41.06
N PHE A 361 -42.40 11.61 -39.72
CA PHE A 361 -43.55 11.22 -38.88
C PHE A 361 -44.21 9.85 -39.11
N ARG A 362 -44.27 9.07 -38.01
CA ARG A 362 -45.55 8.88 -37.29
C ARG A 362 -45.29 8.57 -35.82
N ALA A 363 -46.21 8.97 -34.95
CA ALA A 363 -46.24 8.64 -33.53
C ALA A 363 -47.58 7.95 -33.21
N ALA A 364 -47.60 7.07 -32.20
CA ALA A 364 -48.82 6.44 -31.69
C ALA A 364 -48.63 5.97 -30.24
N THR A 365 -49.53 6.43 -29.36
CA THR A 365 -49.74 6.06 -27.95
C THR A 365 -51.12 6.63 -27.54
N PRO A 366 -51.72 6.27 -26.39
CA PRO A 366 -51.35 5.24 -25.42
C PRO A 366 -52.46 4.19 -25.16
N ALA A 367 -52.19 3.16 -24.35
CA ALA A 367 -53.22 2.43 -23.61
C ALA A 367 -52.68 1.88 -22.27
N THR A 368 -53.45 2.14 -21.22
CA THR A 368 -53.34 1.77 -19.80
C THR A 368 -53.08 0.28 -19.48
N GLY A 369 -52.41 -0.03 -18.36
CA GLY A 369 -52.61 -1.34 -17.69
C GLY A 369 -51.62 -1.74 -16.58
N SER A 370 -52.11 -1.76 -15.32
CA SER A 370 -51.63 -2.54 -14.15
C SER A 370 -50.17 -2.43 -13.67
N SER A 371 -50.01 -2.26 -12.35
CA SER A 371 -48.75 -2.32 -11.61
C SER A 371 -48.57 -3.65 -10.86
N THR A 372 -47.35 -4.19 -10.87
CA THR A 372 -46.84 -5.09 -9.81
C THR A 372 -45.36 -4.80 -9.57
N SER A 373 -44.92 -4.89 -8.32
CA SER A 373 -43.55 -4.60 -7.89
C SER A 373 -42.66 -5.85 -7.94
N SER A 374 -41.46 -5.72 -8.50
CA SER A 374 -40.38 -6.72 -8.38
C SER A 374 -39.04 -6.04 -8.10
N SER A 375 -38.46 -6.29 -6.92
CA SER A 375 -37.15 -5.78 -6.52
C SER A 375 -36.02 -6.33 -7.41
N PRO A 376 -34.94 -5.57 -7.67
CA PRO A 376 -33.83 -6.05 -8.48
C PRO A 376 -32.96 -7.06 -7.70
N THR A 377 -32.86 -8.29 -8.24
CA THR A 377 -31.90 -9.30 -7.78
C THR A 377 -30.48 -8.87 -8.17
N PRO A 378 -29.47 -8.97 -7.28
CA PRO A 378 -28.09 -8.65 -7.64
C PRO A 378 -27.53 -9.61 -8.70
N ALA A 379 -26.71 -9.07 -9.60
CA ALA A 379 -26.19 -9.81 -10.75
C ALA A 379 -25.19 -10.91 -10.33
N ARG A 380 -25.52 -12.17 -10.63
CA ARG A 380 -24.56 -13.29 -10.56
C ARG A 380 -23.58 -13.20 -11.72
N TRP A 381 -22.34 -12.77 -11.45
CA TRP A 381 -21.26 -12.83 -12.42
C TRP A 381 -20.60 -14.21 -12.47
N SER A 382 -20.06 -14.56 -13.64
CA SER A 382 -19.63 -15.92 -13.98
C SER A 382 -18.37 -16.35 -13.23
N ALA A 383 -18.35 -17.61 -12.76
CA ALA A 383 -17.17 -18.20 -12.15
C ALA A 383 -15.99 -18.33 -13.15
N PRO A 384 -14.73 -18.21 -12.69
CA PRO A 384 -13.56 -18.39 -13.55
C PRO A 384 -13.43 -19.83 -14.08
N PRO A 385 -12.76 -20.03 -15.23
CA PRO A 385 -12.63 -21.36 -15.84
C PRO A 385 -11.84 -22.32 -14.95
N ARG A 386 -12.39 -23.54 -14.77
CA ARG A 386 -11.67 -24.65 -14.15
C ARG A 386 -10.63 -25.18 -15.14
N TRP A 387 -9.36 -25.12 -14.75
CA TRP A 387 -8.26 -25.75 -15.50
C TRP A 387 -8.25 -27.28 -15.23
N ALA A 388 -7.82 -28.05 -16.24
CA ALA A 388 -7.77 -29.52 -16.25
C ALA A 388 -6.40 -30.04 -16.75
#